data_AF-A0A522J8L6-F1
#
_entry.id   AF-A0A522J8L6-F1
#
_cell.length_a   1.000
_cell.length_b   1.000
_cell.length_c   1.000
_cell.angle_alpha   90.00
_cell.angle_beta   90.00
_cell.angle_gamma   90.00
#
_symmetry.space_group_name_H-M   'P 1'
#
loop_
_entity.id
_entity.type
_entity.pdbx_description
1 polymer ?
#
loop_
_entity_poly.entity_id
_entity_poly.type
_entity_poly.pdbx_seq_one_letter_code
_entity_poly.pdbx_strand_id
1 'polypeptide(L)'
;MSKHWMVGLGLAACVLALPGAAMAADVGAATKQAATASAHAGMALGAANLATAEAHLQHVVNCLVGTAGTGFDAKAANPCKGMGQGAIPDAKGDAALTTRLEAALADANAGLKATTLEAAHAAAKKTMDALQAK
;
A
#
# COMPACT_ATOMS: atom_id res chain seq x y z
N MET A 1 56.26 6.40 44.36
CA MET A 1 55.58 7.41 43.51
C MET A 1 56.49 7.56 42.31
N SER A 2 56.19 7.16 41.07
CA SER A 2 54.92 7.22 40.33
C SER A 2 54.93 6.17 39.20
N LYS A 3 53.76 5.59 38.89
CA LYS A 3 53.57 4.59 37.83
C LYS A 3 53.64 5.24 36.45
N HIS A 4 54.45 4.67 35.55
CA HIS A 4 54.45 5.01 34.12
C HIS A 4 53.15 4.55 33.45
N TRP A 5 52.72 5.38 32.49
CA TRP A 5 51.45 5.31 31.78
C TRP A 5 51.32 4.02 30.96
N MET A 6 50.17 3.36 31.16
CA MET A 6 49.66 2.29 30.33
C MET A 6 48.82 2.87 29.19
N VAL A 7 49.05 2.32 27.98
CA VAL A 7 48.00 1.82 27.06
C VAL A 7 47.10 2.89 26.42
N GLY A 8 46.81 2.92 25.13
CA GLY A 8 46.96 1.93 24.08
C GLY A 8 46.17 2.41 22.86
N LEU A 9 46.59 1.85 21.73
CA LEU A 9 46.14 2.01 20.37
C LEU A 9 44.62 1.75 20.18
N GLY A 10 44.00 2.46 19.22
CA GLY A 10 42.88 1.93 18.42
C GLY A 10 41.51 2.58 18.64
N LEU A 11 41.24 3.65 17.90
CA LEU A 11 39.88 4.14 17.67
C LEU A 11 39.18 3.19 16.70
N ALA A 12 38.56 2.11 17.21
CA ALA A 12 37.73 1.22 16.42
C ALA A 12 36.35 1.86 16.19
N ALA A 13 36.16 2.48 15.03
CA ALA A 13 34.85 2.93 14.58
C ALA A 13 34.02 1.72 14.12
N CYS A 14 33.22 1.15 15.02
CA CYS A 14 32.16 0.20 14.66
C CYS A 14 31.02 0.95 13.96
N VAL A 15 31.05 1.01 12.63
CA VAL A 15 29.87 1.32 11.81
C VAL A 15 28.89 0.17 11.98
N LEU A 16 27.91 0.33 12.87
CA LEU A 16 26.74 -0.54 12.96
C LEU A 16 25.90 -0.33 11.69
N ALA A 17 26.18 -1.11 10.65
CA ALA A 17 25.25 -1.30 9.56
C ALA A 17 24.01 -2.01 10.13
N LEU A 18 22.96 -1.26 10.48
CA LEU A 18 21.67 -1.87 10.77
C LEU A 18 21.24 -2.62 9.51
N PRO A 19 20.93 -3.93 9.57
CA PRO A 19 20.26 -4.59 8.47
C PRO A 19 18.90 -3.91 8.32
N GLY A 20 18.72 -3.19 7.21
CA GLY A 20 17.40 -2.74 6.80
C GLY A 20 16.52 -3.99 6.75
N ALA A 21 15.53 -4.07 7.63
CA ALA A 21 14.70 -5.24 7.75
C ALA A 21 14.07 -5.51 6.38
N ALA A 22 14.54 -6.55 5.71
CA ALA A 22 13.99 -7.01 4.45
C ALA A 22 12.58 -7.53 4.77
N MET A 23 11.57 -6.69 4.53
CA MET A 23 10.17 -7.06 4.72
C MET A 23 9.87 -8.20 3.75
N ALA A 24 9.61 -9.38 4.30
CA ALA A 24 9.24 -10.54 3.51
C ALA A 24 7.87 -10.30 2.88
N ALA A 25 7.73 -10.76 1.64
CA ALA A 25 6.43 -10.79 0.99
C ALA A 25 5.48 -11.76 1.67
N ASP A 26 4.20 -11.41 1.68
CA ASP A 26 3.11 -12.25 2.16
C ASP A 26 1.97 -12.19 1.13
N VAL A 27 2.05 -13.06 0.13
CA VAL A 27 1.05 -13.17 -0.95
C VAL A 27 -0.35 -13.48 -0.40
N GLY A 28 -0.42 -14.16 0.76
CA GLY A 28 -1.68 -14.44 1.46
C GLY A 28 -2.33 -13.17 2.00
N ALA A 29 -1.53 -12.32 2.67
CA ALA A 29 -1.95 -10.99 3.12
C ALA A 29 -2.36 -10.11 1.93
N ALA A 30 -1.52 -10.08 0.89
CA ALA A 30 -1.79 -9.31 -0.34
C ALA A 30 -3.15 -9.68 -0.96
N THR A 31 -3.46 -10.98 -1.05
CA THR A 31 -4.74 -11.46 -1.61
C THR A 31 -5.94 -11.04 -0.74
N LYS A 32 -5.83 -11.10 0.59
CA LYS A 32 -6.89 -10.64 1.51
C LYS A 32 -7.15 -9.14 1.39
N GLN A 33 -6.08 -8.35 1.27
CA GLN A 33 -6.17 -6.90 1.10
C GLN A 33 -6.73 -6.54 -0.27
N ALA A 34 -6.34 -7.25 -1.33
CA ALA A 34 -6.91 -7.10 -2.68
C ALA A 34 -8.41 -7.38 -2.71
N ALA A 35 -8.87 -8.42 -2.00
CA ALA A 35 -10.30 -8.71 -1.87
C ALA A 35 -11.07 -7.59 -1.14
N THR A 36 -10.51 -7.05 -0.07
CA THR A 36 -11.10 -5.91 0.67
C THR A 36 -11.14 -4.66 -0.21
N ALA A 37 -10.04 -4.35 -0.92
CA ALA A 37 -9.99 -3.29 -1.90
C ALA A 37 -11.03 -3.48 -3.02
N SER A 38 -11.22 -4.69 -3.53
CA SER A 38 -12.23 -4.98 -4.55
C SER A 38 -13.65 -4.69 -4.06
N ALA A 39 -13.97 -5.05 -2.82
CA ALA A 39 -15.28 -4.71 -2.23
C ALA A 39 -15.50 -3.19 -2.14
N HIS A 40 -14.46 -2.42 -1.78
CA HIS A 40 -14.53 -0.96 -1.75
C HIS A 40 -14.64 -0.35 -3.16
N ALA A 41 -13.96 -0.91 -4.16
CA ALA A 41 -14.17 -0.51 -5.56
C ALA A 41 -15.61 -0.76 -6.02
N GLY A 42 -16.21 -1.89 -5.63
CA GLY A 42 -17.63 -2.18 -5.88
C GLY A 42 -18.58 -1.18 -5.20
N MET A 43 -18.29 -0.78 -3.96
CA MET A 43 -19.07 0.28 -3.28
C MET A 43 -18.89 1.65 -3.94
N ALA A 44 -17.69 1.98 -4.42
CA ALA A 44 -17.47 3.20 -5.20
C ALA A 44 -18.29 3.21 -6.50
N LEU A 45 -18.34 2.08 -7.20
CA LEU A 45 -19.16 1.88 -8.40
C LEU A 45 -20.67 2.01 -8.10
N GLY A 46 -21.11 1.60 -6.90
CA GLY A 46 -22.51 1.73 -6.46
C GLY A 46 -22.86 3.05 -5.78
N ALA A 47 -21.91 3.99 -5.65
CA ALA A 47 -22.11 5.21 -4.88
C ALA A 47 -23.10 6.17 -5.57
N ALA A 48 -23.95 6.83 -4.77
CA ALA A 48 -24.97 7.76 -5.26
C ALA A 48 -24.45 9.18 -5.58
N ASN A 49 -23.23 9.50 -5.19
CA ASN A 49 -22.60 10.81 -5.42
C ASN A 49 -21.07 10.69 -5.50
N LEU A 50 -20.44 11.69 -6.10
CA LEU A 50 -19.00 11.70 -6.37
C LEU A 50 -18.17 11.58 -5.08
N ALA A 51 -18.50 12.36 -4.05
CA ALA A 51 -17.76 12.35 -2.80
C ALA A 51 -17.75 10.96 -2.12
N THR A 52 -18.85 10.22 -2.20
CA THR A 52 -18.94 8.86 -1.66
C THR A 52 -18.15 7.87 -2.51
N ALA A 53 -18.15 8.03 -3.85
CA ALA A 53 -17.32 7.23 -4.73
C ALA A 53 -15.82 7.44 -4.44
N GLU A 54 -15.40 8.70 -4.31
CA GLU A 54 -14.03 9.08 -3.97
C GLU A 54 -13.60 8.54 -2.60
N ALA A 55 -14.45 8.64 -1.57
CA ALA A 55 -14.14 8.08 -0.25
C ALA A 55 -13.87 6.57 -0.31
N HIS A 56 -14.69 5.83 -1.05
CA HIS A 56 -14.47 4.39 -1.23
C HIS A 56 -13.24 4.09 -2.10
N LEU A 57 -12.94 4.87 -3.13
CA LEU A 57 -11.70 4.75 -3.90
C LEU A 57 -10.45 5.07 -3.06
N GLN A 58 -10.53 6.02 -2.13
CA GLN A 58 -9.42 6.31 -1.23
C GLN A 58 -9.14 5.12 -0.29
N HIS A 59 -10.19 4.42 0.15
CA HIS A 59 -10.02 3.17 0.89
C HIS A 59 -9.31 2.10 0.06
N VAL A 60 -9.60 2.02 -1.24
CA VAL A 60 -8.87 1.13 -2.17
C VAL A 60 -7.39 1.50 -2.19
N VAL A 61 -7.06 2.76 -2.44
CA VAL A 61 -5.67 3.24 -2.47
C VAL A 61 -4.96 2.90 -1.15
N ASN A 62 -5.58 3.22 -0.01
CA ASN A 62 -5.03 2.93 1.32
C ASN A 62 -4.74 1.43 1.52
N CYS A 63 -5.61 0.54 1.04
CA CYS A 63 -5.41 -0.90 1.09
C CYS A 63 -4.25 -1.39 0.20
N LEU A 64 -4.13 -0.83 -1.00
CA LEU A 64 -3.12 -1.25 -1.97
C LEU A 64 -1.72 -0.80 -1.58
N VAL A 65 -1.57 0.44 -1.12
CA VAL A 65 -0.26 1.05 -0.88
C VAL A 65 0.18 0.93 0.58
N GLY A 66 -0.78 0.83 1.51
CA GLY A 66 -0.53 0.80 2.95
C GLY A 66 0.02 2.11 3.52
N THR A 67 0.26 2.15 4.83
CA THR A 67 0.54 3.41 5.56
C THR A 67 1.85 4.10 5.16
N ALA A 68 2.77 3.36 4.54
CA ALA A 68 4.05 3.88 4.05
C ALA A 68 4.03 4.22 2.55
N GLY A 69 2.95 3.88 1.85
CA GLY A 69 2.86 3.99 0.40
C GLY A 69 2.39 5.36 -0.08
N THR A 70 2.86 5.76 -1.25
CA THR A 70 2.43 7.01 -1.90
C THR A 70 0.93 6.99 -2.17
N GLY A 71 0.24 8.09 -1.84
CA GLY A 71 -1.21 8.22 -2.01
C GLY A 71 -2.03 7.72 -0.83
N PHE A 72 -1.40 7.14 0.20
CA PHE A 72 -2.08 6.87 1.46
C PHE A 72 -2.60 8.17 2.09
N ASP A 73 -3.88 8.18 2.48
CA ASP A 73 -4.49 9.27 3.23
C ASP A 73 -4.87 8.79 4.63
N ALA A 74 -4.20 9.33 5.64
CA ALA A 74 -4.44 9.04 7.05
C ALA A 74 -5.75 9.63 7.59
N LYS A 75 -6.37 10.58 6.87
CA LYS A 75 -7.67 11.15 7.23
C LYS A 75 -8.83 10.25 6.82
N ALA A 76 -8.63 9.44 5.77
CA ALA A 76 -9.56 8.40 5.37
C ALA A 76 -9.40 7.15 6.26
N ALA A 77 -10.45 6.31 6.34
CA ALA A 77 -10.31 5.04 7.01
C ALA A 77 -9.31 4.13 6.26
N ASN A 78 -8.68 3.21 6.98
CA ASN A 78 -7.87 2.15 6.40
C ASN A 78 -8.52 0.80 6.69
N PRO A 79 -9.39 0.29 5.80
CA PRO A 79 -10.08 -0.99 6.00
C PRO A 79 -9.12 -2.18 6.08
N CYS A 80 -7.92 -2.06 5.50
CA CYS A 80 -6.90 -3.09 5.51
C CYS A 80 -5.93 -2.99 6.69
N LYS A 81 -6.20 -2.11 7.67
CA LYS A 81 -5.34 -1.97 8.85
C LYS A 81 -5.20 -3.29 9.58
N GLY A 82 -3.94 -3.73 9.77
CA GLY A 82 -3.62 -4.97 10.47
C GLY A 82 -3.70 -6.24 9.60
N MET A 83 -4.03 -6.13 8.31
CA MET A 83 -4.02 -7.27 7.39
C MET A 83 -2.64 -7.52 6.77
N GLY A 84 -1.77 -6.51 6.77
CA GLY A 84 -0.46 -6.52 6.15
C GLY A 84 0.12 -5.10 6.09
N GLN A 85 1.13 -4.90 5.25
CA GLN A 85 1.80 -3.62 5.02
C GLN A 85 1.22 -2.83 3.84
N GLY A 86 0.38 -3.47 3.03
CA GLY A 86 -0.23 -2.94 1.81
C GLY A 86 -0.23 -4.03 0.74
N ALA A 87 -1.29 -4.16 -0.05
CA ALA A 87 -1.38 -5.30 -0.97
C ALA A 87 -0.18 -5.37 -1.93
N ILE A 88 0.31 -4.23 -2.43
CA ILE A 88 1.46 -4.15 -3.32
C ILE A 88 2.77 -4.54 -2.61
N PRO A 89 3.15 -3.93 -1.47
CA PRO A 89 4.37 -4.34 -0.77
C PRO A 89 4.33 -5.80 -0.30
N ASP A 90 3.16 -6.32 0.07
CA ASP A 90 3.01 -7.71 0.50
C ASP A 90 3.01 -8.70 -0.69
N ALA A 91 2.71 -8.24 -1.92
CA ALA A 91 2.78 -9.05 -3.15
C ALA A 91 4.19 -9.17 -3.74
N LYS A 92 5.21 -8.56 -3.13
CA LYS A 92 6.59 -8.59 -3.65
C LYS A 92 7.03 -10.04 -3.96
N GLY A 93 7.69 -10.26 -5.08
CA GLY A 93 8.07 -11.61 -5.50
C GLY A 93 6.98 -12.40 -6.24
N ASP A 94 5.74 -11.89 -6.31
CA ASP A 94 4.75 -12.27 -7.30
C ASP A 94 4.56 -11.11 -8.29
N ALA A 95 5.28 -11.17 -9.42
CA ALA A 95 5.29 -10.10 -10.42
C ALA A 95 3.92 -9.93 -11.10
N ALA A 96 3.17 -11.01 -11.30
CA ALA A 96 1.86 -10.97 -11.95
C ALA A 96 0.83 -10.29 -11.03
N LEU A 97 0.80 -10.69 -9.76
CA LEU A 97 -0.04 -10.05 -8.76
C LEU A 97 0.35 -8.58 -8.57
N THR A 98 1.64 -8.28 -8.45
CA THR A 98 2.12 -6.89 -8.30
C THR A 98 1.66 -6.01 -9.47
N THR A 99 1.85 -6.46 -10.71
CA THR A 99 1.43 -5.72 -11.92
C THR A 99 -0.08 -5.44 -11.91
N ARG A 100 -0.88 -6.44 -11.53
CA ARG A 100 -2.34 -6.31 -11.42
C ARG A 100 -2.74 -5.29 -10.35
N LEU A 101 -2.10 -5.32 -9.18
CA LEU A 101 -2.38 -4.39 -8.08
C LEU A 101 -1.97 -2.96 -8.44
N GLU A 102 -0.86 -2.78 -9.16
CA GLU A 102 -0.43 -1.47 -9.68
C GLU A 102 -1.40 -0.91 -10.73
N ALA A 103 -1.92 -1.75 -11.62
CA ALA A 103 -2.97 -1.35 -12.56
C ALA A 103 -4.24 -0.90 -11.82
N ALA A 104 -4.70 -1.67 -10.83
CA ALA A 104 -5.83 -1.30 -9.99
C ALA A 104 -5.58 0.02 -9.23
N LEU A 105 -4.35 0.23 -8.73
CA LEU A 105 -3.97 1.49 -8.08
C LEU A 105 -4.03 2.68 -9.04
N ALA A 106 -3.56 2.51 -10.28
CA ALA A 106 -3.61 3.55 -11.30
C ALA A 106 -5.07 3.94 -11.63
N ASP A 107 -5.94 2.95 -11.82
CA ASP A 107 -7.37 3.18 -12.05
C ASP A 107 -8.05 3.85 -10.83
N ALA A 108 -7.76 3.40 -9.61
CA ALA A 108 -8.32 4.00 -8.40
C ALA A 108 -7.91 5.48 -8.26
N ASN A 109 -6.64 5.79 -8.53
CA ASN A 109 -6.13 7.17 -8.54
C ASN A 109 -6.75 8.03 -9.65
N ALA A 110 -7.10 7.43 -10.80
CA ALA A 110 -7.83 8.15 -11.84
C ALA A 110 -9.25 8.50 -11.37
N GLY A 111 -9.92 7.59 -10.66
CA GLY A 111 -11.24 7.83 -10.07
C GLY A 111 -11.23 8.90 -8.96
N LEU A 112 -10.17 8.95 -8.14
CA LEU A 112 -9.98 10.02 -7.14
C LEU A 112 -9.77 11.42 -7.76
N LYS A 113 -9.38 11.48 -9.04
CA LYS A 113 -9.18 12.73 -9.78
C LYS A 113 -10.37 13.04 -10.70
N ALA A 114 -11.38 12.19 -10.72
CA ALA A 114 -12.54 12.37 -11.57
C ALA A 114 -13.34 13.59 -11.10
N THR A 115 -13.91 14.33 -12.05
CA THR A 115 -14.74 15.50 -11.78
C THR A 115 -16.24 15.20 -11.91
N THR A 116 -16.60 13.96 -12.28
CA THR A 116 -17.99 13.50 -12.39
C THR A 116 -18.14 12.11 -11.80
N LEU A 117 -19.36 11.79 -11.34
CA LEU A 117 -19.68 10.50 -10.76
C LEU A 117 -19.49 9.36 -11.78
N GLU A 118 -19.86 9.59 -13.03
CA GLU A 118 -19.75 8.61 -14.12
C GLU A 118 -18.29 8.23 -14.38
N ALA A 119 -17.39 9.21 -14.37
CA ALA A 119 -15.96 8.97 -14.52
C ALA A 119 -15.38 8.22 -13.31
N ALA A 120 -15.80 8.57 -12.09
CA ALA A 120 -15.42 7.85 -10.87
C ALA A 120 -15.93 6.40 -10.90
N HIS A 121 -17.17 6.17 -11.34
CA HIS A 121 -17.75 4.83 -11.52
C HIS A 121 -16.98 4.01 -12.57
N ALA A 122 -16.64 4.60 -13.72
CA ALA A 122 -15.86 3.91 -14.73
C ALA A 122 -14.49 3.47 -14.21
N ALA A 123 -13.81 4.35 -13.47
CA ALA A 123 -12.54 4.03 -12.81
C ALA A 123 -12.70 2.97 -11.71
N ALA A 124 -13.75 3.05 -10.90
CA ALA A 124 -14.06 2.06 -9.87
C ALA A 124 -14.32 0.67 -10.45
N LYS A 125 -15.04 0.59 -11.59
CA LYS A 125 -15.25 -0.66 -12.31
C LYS A 125 -13.93 -1.26 -12.80
N LYS A 126 -13.06 -0.47 -13.45
CA LYS A 126 -11.74 -0.96 -13.89
C LYS A 126 -10.89 -1.44 -12.72
N THR A 127 -10.88 -0.69 -11.63
CA THR A 127 -10.21 -1.05 -10.38
C THR A 127 -10.71 -2.40 -9.86
N MET A 128 -12.03 -2.59 -9.79
CA MET A 128 -12.64 -3.84 -9.35
C MET A 128 -12.29 -5.02 -10.26
N ASP A 129 -12.41 -4.83 -11.59
CA ASP A 129 -12.11 -5.87 -12.59
C ASP A 129 -10.62 -6.28 -12.52
N ALA A 130 -9.73 -5.30 -12.37
CA ALA A 130 -8.30 -5.56 -12.19
C ALA A 130 -8.03 -6.39 -10.93
N LEU A 131 -8.66 -6.03 -9.79
CA LEU A 131 -8.47 -6.75 -8.52
C LEU A 131 -9.07 -8.16 -8.51
N GLN A 132 -10.07 -8.44 -9.35
CA GLN A 132 -10.74 -9.74 -9.44
C GLN A 132 -10.17 -10.66 -10.51
N ALA A 133 -9.34 -10.13 -11.42
CA ALA A 133 -8.68 -10.93 -12.43
C ALA A 133 -7.81 -12.01 -11.75
N LYS A 134 -7.67 -13.18 -12.41
CA LYS A 134 -6.88 -14.33 -11.96
C LYS A 134 -5.56 -14.42 -12.69
#